data_AF-A0A7C3IQ26-F1
#
_entry.id   AF-A0A7C3IQ26-F1
#
_cell.length_a   1.000
_cell.length_b   1.000
_cell.length_c   1.000
_cell.angle_alpha   90.00
_cell.angle_beta   90.00
_cell.angle_gamma   90.00
#
_symmetry.space_group_name_H-M   'P 1'
#
loop_
_entity.id
_entity.type
_entity.pdbx_description
1 polymer ?
#
loop_
_entity_poly.entity_id
_entity_poly.type
_entity_poly.pdbx_seq_one_letter_code
_entity_poly.pdbx_strand_id
1 'polypeptide(L)'
;MEEYDPFDPGPPMTEERWEILLRLSPAEKGEVCCQLYEIARTTLEASIRYRHPEYTEEQVTLARNRCLWRDDELFRQVYPNAPLLPV
;
A
#
# COMPACT_ATOMS: atom_id res chain seq x y z
N MET A 1 13.64 22.99 5.74
CA MET A 1 13.34 21.59 5.45
C MET A 1 11.84 21.52 5.33
N GLU A 2 11.34 21.27 4.13
CA GLU A 2 9.91 21.08 3.88
C GLU A 2 9.48 19.80 4.62
N GLU A 3 8.39 19.89 5.37
CA GLU A 3 7.86 18.80 6.16
C GLU A 3 7.36 17.70 5.21
N TYR A 4 7.93 16.50 5.29
CA TYR A 4 7.51 15.36 4.47
C TYR A 4 6.13 14.89 4.94
N ASP A 5 5.09 15.18 4.17
CA ASP A 5 3.79 14.57 4.34
C ASP A 5 3.76 13.22 3.57
N PRO A 6 3.74 12.07 4.27
CA PRO A 6 3.68 10.75 3.63
C PRO A 6 2.36 10.51 2.86
N PHE A 7 1.38 11.40 3.00
CA PHE A 7 0.10 11.36 2.30
C PHE A 7 -0.08 12.51 1.31
N ASP A 8 0.98 13.28 1.01
CA ASP A 8 0.95 14.23 -0.10
C ASP A 8 0.58 13.47 -1.38
N PRO A 9 -0.56 13.78 -2.04
CA PRO A 9 -0.94 13.14 -3.30
C PRO A 9 0.07 13.40 -4.43
N GLY A 10 1.08 14.24 -4.17
CA GLY A 10 2.06 14.69 -5.13
C GLY A 10 1.47 15.76 -6.05
N PRO A 11 2.16 16.10 -7.15
CA PRO A 11 1.64 17.08 -8.08
C PRO A 11 0.29 16.62 -8.64
N PRO A 12 -0.68 17.54 -8.80
CA PRO A 12 -1.99 17.21 -9.36
C PRO A 12 -1.85 16.52 -10.71
N MET A 13 -2.81 15.64 -11.03
CA MET A 13 -2.88 14.97 -12.33
C MET A 13 -2.89 16.02 -13.44
N THR A 14 -1.90 15.99 -14.32
CA THR A 14 -1.85 16.87 -15.49
C THR A 14 -2.68 16.27 -16.62
N GLU A 15 -3.13 17.11 -17.55
CA GLU A 15 -3.88 16.65 -18.74
C GLU A 15 -3.06 15.65 -19.56
N GLU A 16 -1.75 15.84 -19.70
CA GLU A 16 -0.88 14.92 -20.44
C GLU A 16 -0.78 13.55 -19.76
N ARG A 17 -0.68 13.53 -18.43
CA ARG A 17 -0.65 12.27 -17.66
C ARG A 17 -1.98 11.52 -17.77
N TRP A 18 -3.09 12.27 -17.77
CA TRP A 18 -4.41 11.71 -17.97
C TRP A 18 -4.58 11.10 -19.37
N GLU A 19 -4.13 11.80 -20.42
CA GLU A 19 -4.17 11.28 -21.78
C GLU A 19 -3.36 9.99 -21.95
N ILE A 20 -2.19 9.90 -21.30
CA ILE A 20 -1.37 8.68 -21.31
C ILE A 20 -2.15 7.50 -20.71
N LEU A 21 -2.79 7.70 -19.55
CA LEU A 21 -3.60 6.67 -18.90
C LEU A 21 -4.79 6.23 -19.75
N LEU A 22 -5.40 7.15 -20.50
CA LEU A 22 -6.50 6.84 -21.41
C LEU A 22 -6.06 6.01 -22.62
N ARG A 23 -4.80 6.14 -23.06
CA ARG A 23 -4.25 5.37 -24.19
C ARG A 23 -3.88 3.93 -23.84
N LEU A 24 -3.76 3.60 -22.56
CA LEU A 24 -3.48 2.23 -22.13
C LEU A 24 -4.67 1.30 -22.40
N SER A 25 -4.39 0.16 -23.00
CA SER A 25 -5.31 -0.97 -23.09
C SER A 25 -5.62 -1.55 -21.69
N PRO A 26 -6.69 -2.35 -21.54
CA PRO A 26 -6.98 -3.02 -20.27
C PRO A 26 -5.83 -3.89 -19.74
N ALA A 27 -5.08 -4.55 -20.64
CA ALA A 27 -3.94 -5.39 -20.25
C ALA A 27 -2.79 -4.53 -19.68
N GLU A 28 -2.43 -3.44 -20.36
CA GLU A 28 -1.38 -2.52 -19.90
C GLU A 28 -1.77 -1.84 -18.58
N LYS A 29 -3.06 -1.49 -18.41
CA LYS A 29 -3.57 -0.98 -17.13
C LYS A 29 -3.40 -2.03 -16.02
N GLY A 30 -3.71 -3.30 -16.31
CA GLY A 30 -3.49 -4.40 -15.39
C GLY A 30 -2.02 -4.52 -14.96
N GLU A 31 -1.10 -4.46 -15.92
CA GLU A 31 0.34 -4.52 -15.66
C GLU A 31 0.82 -3.36 -14.78
N VAL A 32 0.40 -2.13 -15.09
CA VAL A 32 0.70 -0.94 -14.26
C VAL A 32 0.12 -1.10 -12.84
N CYS A 33 -1.11 -1.61 -12.69
CA CYS A 33 -1.70 -1.87 -11.38
C CYS A 33 -0.90 -2.91 -10.58
N CYS A 34 -0.43 -3.99 -11.23
CA CYS A 34 0.43 -4.99 -10.58
C CYS A 34 1.75 -4.37 -10.12
N GLN A 35 2.41 -3.58 -10.96
CA GLN A 35 3.66 -2.90 -10.61
C GLN A 35 3.46 -1.91 -9.44
N LEU A 36 2.39 -1.12 -9.48
CA LEU A 36 2.03 -0.21 -8.38
C LEU A 36 1.76 -0.96 -7.08
N TYR A 37 1.07 -2.10 -7.16
CA TYR A 37 0.82 -2.96 -6.00
C TYR A 37 2.13 -3.46 -5.39
N GLU A 38 3.09 -3.93 -6.19
CA GLU A 38 4.38 -4.40 -5.69
C GLU A 38 5.20 -3.30 -5.01
N ILE A 39 5.22 -2.10 -5.61
CA ILE A 39 5.88 -0.93 -5.03
C ILE A 39 5.21 -0.57 -3.70
N ALA A 40 3.89 -0.40 -3.68
CA ALA A 40 3.14 -0.07 -2.47
C ALA A 40 3.34 -1.11 -1.37
N ARG A 41 3.32 -2.40 -1.71
CA ARG A 41 3.57 -3.52 -0.80
C ARG A 41 4.95 -3.39 -0.15
N THR A 42 5.99 -3.22 -0.97
CA THR A 42 7.38 -3.17 -0.50
C THR A 42 7.65 -1.93 0.34
N THR A 43 7.16 -0.77 -0.08
CA THR A 43 7.29 0.49 0.66
C THR A 43 6.57 0.43 2.01
N LEU A 44 5.35 -0.12 2.04
CA LEU A 44 4.59 -0.25 3.28
C LEU A 44 5.28 -1.20 4.27
N GLU A 45 5.77 -2.35 3.82
CA GLU A 45 6.51 -3.27 4.68
C GLU A 45 7.80 -2.64 5.24
N ALA A 46 8.54 -1.88 4.42
CA ALA A 46 9.72 -1.16 4.87
C ALA A 46 9.37 -0.12 5.95
N SER A 47 8.26 0.62 5.78
CA SER A 47 7.76 1.57 6.77
C SER A 47 7.35 0.88 8.08
N ILE A 48 6.68 -0.26 8.01
CA ILE A 48 6.29 -1.05 9.19
C ILE A 48 7.55 -1.52 9.94
N ARG A 49 8.52 -2.12 9.24
CA ARG A 49 9.79 -2.56 9.85
C ARG A 49 10.55 -1.41 10.50
N TYR A 50 10.51 -0.22 9.88
CA TYR A 50 11.16 0.96 10.43
C TYR A 50 10.50 1.45 11.72
N ARG A 51 9.15 1.44 11.79
CA ARG A 51 8.39 1.89 12.97
C ARG A 51 8.32 0.84 14.08
N HIS A 52 8.37 -0.43 13.71
CA HIS A 52 8.24 -1.59 14.61
C HIS A 52 9.37 -2.60 14.36
N PRO A 53 10.63 -2.25 14.73
CA PRO A 53 11.78 -3.14 14.53
C PRO A 53 11.69 -4.46 15.31
N GLU A 54 10.81 -4.53 16.31
CA GLU A 54 10.53 -5.73 17.10
C GLU A 54 9.58 -6.73 16.41
N TYR A 55 8.96 -6.35 15.28
CA TYR A 55 8.02 -7.23 14.58
C TYR A 55 8.75 -8.38 13.88
N THR A 56 8.17 -9.57 13.98
CA THR A 56 8.54 -10.70 13.13
C THR A 56 8.02 -10.49 11.70
N GLU A 57 8.58 -11.20 10.72
CA GLU A 57 8.12 -11.11 9.32
C GLU A 57 6.63 -11.48 9.14
N GLU A 58 6.11 -12.38 9.99
CA GLU A 58 4.68 -12.71 10.03
C GLU A 58 3.86 -11.51 10.53
N GLN A 59 4.31 -10.83 11.59
CA GLN A 59 3.67 -9.64 12.11
C GLN A 59 3.70 -8.48 11.11
N VAL A 60 4.81 -8.29 10.39
CA VAL A 60 4.89 -7.32 9.28
C VAL A 60 3.86 -7.63 8.20
N THR A 61 3.72 -8.91 7.82
CA THR A 61 2.75 -9.36 6.81
C THR A 61 1.31 -9.09 7.25
N LEU A 62 0.97 -9.39 8.50
CA LEU A 62 -0.36 -9.14 9.07
C LEU A 62 -0.67 -7.64 9.15
N ALA A 63 0.26 -6.84 9.66
CA ALA A 63 0.14 -5.39 9.73
C ALA A 63 -0.07 -4.76 8.34
N ARG A 64 0.72 -5.19 7.34
CA ARG A 64 0.58 -4.76 5.95
C ARG A 64 -0.81 -5.07 5.38
N ASN A 65 -1.29 -6.30 5.55
CA ASN A 65 -2.61 -6.71 5.03
C ASN A 65 -3.73 -5.91 5.67
N ARG A 66 -3.66 -5.68 7.00
CA ARG A 66 -4.60 -4.82 7.71
C ARG A 66 -4.60 -3.38 7.16
N CYS A 67 -3.41 -2.81 6.92
CA CYS A 67 -3.27 -1.48 6.32
C CYS A 67 -3.89 -1.38 4.92
N LEU A 68 -3.65 -2.37 4.06
CA LEU A 68 -4.12 -2.35 2.68
C LEU A 68 -5.64 -2.49 2.58
N TRP A 69 -6.26 -3.30 3.45
CA TRP A 69 -7.70 -3.54 3.39
C TRP A 69 -8.54 -2.46 4.07
N ARG A 70 -7.95 -1.71 5.03
CA ARG A 70 -8.63 -0.64 5.79
C ARG A 70 -9.97 -1.05 6.42
N ASP A 71 -10.15 -2.36 6.63
CA ASP A 71 -11.34 -2.97 7.20
C ASP A 71 -10.93 -4.10 8.14
N ASP A 72 -11.08 -3.85 9.44
CA ASP A 72 -10.75 -4.80 10.49
C ASP A 72 -11.71 -6.02 10.48
N GLU A 73 -12.93 -5.87 9.96
CA GLU A 73 -13.88 -6.98 9.86
C GLU A 73 -13.45 -7.95 8.76
N LEU A 74 -13.11 -7.42 7.58
CA LEU A 74 -12.56 -8.21 6.49
C LEU A 74 -11.23 -8.88 6.90
N PHE A 75 -10.38 -8.17 7.64
CA PHE A 75 -9.14 -8.73 8.16
C PHE A 75 -9.40 -9.93 9.07
N ARG A 76 -10.35 -9.83 10.01
CA ARG A 76 -10.69 -10.93 10.92
C ARG A 76 -11.33 -12.12 10.21
N GLN A 77 -12.07 -11.92 9.13
CA GLN A 77 -12.62 -13.04 8.35
C GLN A 77 -11.52 -13.91 7.73
N VAL A 78 -10.41 -13.29 7.31
CA VAL A 78 -9.26 -14.02 6.74
C VAL A 78 -8.30 -14.51 7.83
N TYR A 79 -8.10 -13.73 8.89
CA TYR A 79 -7.16 -14.02 9.97
C TYR A 79 -7.84 -13.98 11.35
N PRO A 80 -8.71 -14.95 11.68
CA PRO A 80 -9.58 -14.88 12.86
C PRO A 80 -8.84 -14.86 14.20
N ASN A 81 -7.65 -15.46 14.27
CA ASN A 81 -6.84 -15.55 15.49
C ASN A 81 -5.63 -14.60 15.49
N ALA A 82 -5.44 -13.81 14.42
CA ALA A 82 -4.32 -12.89 14.35
C ALA A 82 -4.57 -11.65 15.24
N PRO A 83 -3.54 -11.14 15.94
CA PRO A 83 -3.67 -9.89 16.67
C PRO A 83 -3.88 -8.72 15.70
N LEU A 84 -4.69 -7.74 16.13
CA LEU A 84 -4.79 -6.44 15.44
C LEU A 84 -3.59 -5.57 15.79
N LEU A 85 -2.47 -5.83 15.12
CA LEU A 85 -1.22 -5.12 15.33
C LEU A 85 -1.36 -3.63 14.96
N PRO A 86 -0.83 -2.70 15.77
CA PRO A 86 -0.71 -1.30 15.37
C PRO A 86 0.15 -1.19 14.10
N VAL A 87 -0.19 -0.24 13.24
CA VAL A 87 0.41 -0.07 11.91
C VAL A 87 1.19 1.19 11.77
#